data_AF-D0WA37-F1
#
_entry.id   AF-D0WA37-F1
#
_cell.length_a   1.000
_cell.length_b   1.000
_cell.length_c   1.000
_cell.angle_alpha   90.00
_cell.angle_beta   90.00
_cell.angle_gamma   90.00
#
_symmetry.space_group_name_H-M   'P 1'
#
loop_
_entity.id
_entity.type
_entity.pdbx_description
1 polymer ?
#
loop_
_entity_poly.entity_id
_entity_poly.type
_entity_poly.pdbx_seq_one_letter_code
_entity_poly.pdbx_strand_id
1 'polypeptide(L)'
;MNNGERRFYVYCLTDLKKDKILYIGKGCGNRIFEHEWVASRSQDPVSGEIIDRKLKAISKCKKLGRYIISYHLTEVEALAAESALIHFVKSVLGKKLKNKIAGHGPGGISVEELDRRFGFSSLPLNEINPDGLILAVKIHDAFDLDTNEELDYHFDNRDDANLKSRTLGNWWLNKDAASKVKYVIGVHTGLQNAVVSAYEVDGFETMIGESKNGRPQTRYRFHTISHSEDVLAKLGLQQKCLPELKFASRGEKAYIRPKTETEQENIQTTPSPKIKKENKS
;
A
#
# COMPACT_ATOMS: atom_id res chain seq x y z
N MET A 1 16.94 18.21 -32.90
CA MET A 1 15.91 17.87 -31.89
C MET A 1 16.04 16.38 -31.59
N ASN A 2 16.23 15.99 -30.32
CA ASN A 2 16.36 14.59 -29.90
C ASN A 2 15.03 13.84 -30.09
N ASN A 3 14.71 13.49 -31.34
CA ASN A 3 13.43 12.88 -31.74
C ASN A 3 13.34 11.37 -31.44
N GLY A 4 14.40 10.75 -30.90
CA GLY A 4 14.44 9.31 -30.64
C GLY A 4 13.58 8.87 -29.44
N GLU A 5 13.48 9.72 -28.41
CA GLU A 5 12.83 9.34 -27.14
C GLU A 5 11.31 9.47 -27.19
N ARG A 6 10.77 10.45 -27.93
CA ARG A 6 9.33 10.78 -27.95
C ARG A 6 8.59 10.23 -29.17
N ARG A 7 8.81 8.96 -29.45
CA ARG A 7 8.21 8.24 -30.61
C ARG A 7 7.04 7.34 -30.24
N PHE A 8 6.69 7.26 -28.96
CA PHE A 8 5.62 6.40 -28.47
C PHE A 8 4.28 7.12 -28.48
N TYR A 9 3.22 6.33 -28.57
CA TYR A 9 1.83 6.76 -28.52
C TYR A 9 0.98 5.71 -27.82
N VAL A 10 -0.18 6.12 -27.32
CA VAL A 10 -1.21 5.21 -26.82
C VAL A 10 -2.39 5.21 -27.79
N TYR A 11 -2.89 4.03 -28.12
CA TYR A 11 -3.98 3.84 -29.06
C TYR A 11 -5.10 2.96 -28.49
N CYS A 12 -6.27 3.08 -29.10
CA CYS A 12 -7.46 2.32 -28.77
C CYS A 12 -8.04 1.68 -30.03
N LEU A 13 -8.44 0.41 -29.91
CA LEU A 13 -9.17 -0.35 -30.92
C LEU A 13 -10.59 -0.61 -30.44
N THR A 14 -11.57 -0.33 -31.29
CA THR A 14 -12.99 -0.45 -30.98
C THR A 14 -13.76 -1.23 -32.05
N ASP A 15 -14.84 -1.90 -31.65
CA ASP A 15 -15.85 -2.42 -32.57
C ASP A 15 -16.91 -1.32 -32.75
N LEU A 16 -16.85 -0.61 -33.88
CA LEU A 16 -17.73 0.53 -34.15
C LEU A 16 -19.19 0.11 -34.34
N LYS A 17 -19.49 -1.17 -34.59
CA LYS A 17 -20.89 -1.64 -34.69
C LYS A 17 -21.48 -1.96 -33.33
N LYS A 18 -20.65 -2.36 -32.36
CA LYS A 18 -21.08 -2.77 -31.02
C LYS A 18 -20.79 -1.72 -29.95
N ASP A 19 -20.30 -0.55 -30.36
CA ASP A 19 -19.81 0.53 -29.50
C ASP A 19 -18.95 0.02 -28.33
N LYS A 20 -17.98 -0.83 -28.69
CA LYS A 20 -17.21 -1.60 -27.70
C LYS A 20 -15.72 -1.34 -27.83
N ILE A 21 -15.11 -0.97 -26.71
CA ILE A 21 -13.65 -0.92 -26.57
C ILE A 21 -13.12 -2.35 -26.52
N LEU A 22 -12.25 -2.71 -27.47
CA LEU A 22 -11.66 -4.04 -27.57
C LEU A 22 -10.30 -4.09 -26.88
N TYR A 23 -9.47 -3.09 -27.14
CA TYR A 23 -8.07 -3.08 -26.74
C TYR A 23 -7.53 -1.66 -26.61
N ILE A 24 -6.69 -1.45 -25.60
CA ILE A 24 -5.88 -0.22 -25.42
C ILE A 24 -4.44 -0.66 -25.40
N GLY A 25 -3.54 0.05 -26.06
CA GLY A 25 -2.13 -0.31 -26.02
C GLY A 25 -1.19 0.83 -26.31
N LYS A 26 0.05 0.70 -25.85
CA LYS A 26 1.15 1.54 -26.34
C LYS A 26 1.71 1.04 -27.67
N GLY A 27 2.16 1.97 -28.49
CA GLY A 27 2.75 1.71 -29.80
C GLY A 27 3.87 2.68 -30.16
N CYS A 28 4.69 2.27 -31.13
CA CYS A 28 5.68 3.08 -31.84
C CYS A 28 5.62 2.65 -33.31
N GLY A 29 5.85 3.57 -34.25
CA GLY A 29 5.70 3.28 -35.68
C GLY A 29 4.30 2.79 -36.05
N ASN A 30 4.20 1.74 -36.87
CA ASN A 30 2.92 1.26 -37.42
C ASN A 30 2.20 0.20 -36.56
N ARG A 31 2.57 0.05 -35.29
CA ARG A 31 2.03 -0.97 -34.37
C ARG A 31 0.50 -1.02 -34.25
N ILE A 32 -0.20 0.10 -34.42
CA ILE A 32 -1.67 0.12 -34.42
C ILE A 32 -2.27 -0.72 -35.58
N PHE A 33 -1.56 -0.83 -36.70
CA PHE A 33 -1.98 -1.59 -37.88
C PHE A 33 -1.55 -3.07 -37.84
N GLU A 34 -0.47 -3.39 -37.11
CA GLU A 34 0.08 -4.76 -37.03
C GLU A 34 -0.95 -5.79 -36.52
N HIS A 35 -1.84 -5.39 -35.60
CA HIS A 35 -2.82 -6.33 -35.02
C HIS A 35 -3.80 -6.88 -36.05
N GLU A 36 -4.16 -6.08 -37.05
CA GLU A 36 -5.04 -6.52 -38.13
C GLU A 36 -4.29 -7.43 -39.10
N TRP A 37 -3.04 -7.07 -39.45
CA TRP A 37 -2.20 -7.86 -40.34
C TRP A 37 -1.90 -9.25 -39.77
N VAL A 38 -1.61 -9.33 -38.47
CA VAL A 38 -1.45 -10.61 -37.76
C VAL A 38 -2.79 -11.35 -37.71
N ALA A 39 -3.88 -10.68 -37.32
CA ALA A 39 -5.20 -11.31 -37.23
C ALA A 39 -5.75 -11.84 -38.57
N SER A 40 -5.41 -11.21 -39.70
CA SER A 40 -5.80 -11.67 -41.04
C SER A 40 -4.98 -12.85 -41.52
N ARG A 41 -3.72 -12.99 -41.08
CA ARG A 41 -2.82 -14.09 -41.44
C ARG A 41 -2.97 -15.32 -40.53
N SER A 42 -3.41 -15.14 -39.29
CA SER A 42 -3.72 -16.24 -38.35
C SER A 42 -5.00 -17.02 -38.70
N GLN A 43 -5.62 -16.78 -39.86
CA GLN A 43 -6.68 -17.64 -40.41
C GLN A 43 -6.12 -18.92 -41.05
N ASP A 44 -4.80 -19.03 -41.24
CA ASP A 44 -4.15 -20.26 -41.68
C ASP A 44 -3.60 -21.03 -40.46
N PRO A 45 -4.18 -22.17 -40.07
CA PRO A 45 -3.82 -22.89 -38.86
C PRO A 45 -2.58 -23.75 -39.12
N VAL A 46 -1.41 -23.13 -39.20
CA VAL A 46 -0.15 -23.86 -39.00
C VAL A 46 0.35 -23.58 -37.59
N SER A 47 0.25 -24.62 -36.77
CA SER A 47 0.76 -24.77 -35.40
C SER A 47 -0.08 -24.13 -34.28
N GLY A 48 -0.30 -24.93 -33.23
CA GLY A 48 -1.20 -24.69 -32.10
C GLY A 48 -0.76 -23.59 -31.13
N GLU A 49 -0.45 -22.40 -31.63
CA GLU A 49 -0.21 -21.24 -30.78
C GLU A 49 -1.51 -20.71 -30.21
N ILE A 50 -1.48 -20.45 -28.90
CA ILE A 50 -2.54 -19.85 -28.10
C ILE A 50 -3.07 -18.59 -28.82
N ILE A 51 -4.22 -18.70 -29.48
CA ILE A 51 -4.86 -17.56 -30.14
C ILE A 51 -5.14 -16.50 -29.07
N ASP A 52 -4.35 -15.42 -29.09
CA ASP A 52 -4.54 -14.28 -28.20
C ASP A 52 -5.99 -13.79 -28.30
N ARG A 53 -6.67 -13.68 -27.15
CA ARG A 53 -8.07 -13.25 -27.05
C ARG A 53 -8.30 -11.91 -27.76
N LYS A 54 -7.26 -11.08 -27.86
CA LYS A 54 -7.23 -9.85 -28.65
C LYS A 54 -7.36 -10.11 -30.16
N LEU A 55 -6.49 -10.95 -30.74
CA LEU A 55 -6.50 -11.24 -32.18
C LEU A 55 -7.83 -11.86 -32.61
N LYS A 56 -8.40 -12.75 -31.79
CA LYS A 56 -9.73 -13.32 -32.03
C LYS A 56 -10.87 -12.31 -32.00
N ALA A 57 -10.76 -11.26 -31.17
CA ALA A 57 -11.76 -10.20 -31.11
C ALA A 57 -11.64 -9.25 -32.31
N ILE A 58 -10.41 -8.95 -32.73
CA ILE A 58 -10.11 -8.10 -33.88
C ILE A 58 -10.55 -8.79 -35.18
N SER A 59 -10.23 -10.07 -35.37
CA SER A 59 -10.63 -10.83 -36.58
C SER A 59 -12.15 -10.97 -36.73
N LYS A 60 -12.89 -11.00 -35.62
CA LYS A 60 -14.37 -11.04 -35.62
C LYS A 60 -15.02 -9.66 -35.72
N CYS A 61 -14.25 -8.58 -35.69
CA CYS A 61 -14.77 -7.23 -35.74
C CYS A 61 -15.13 -6.84 -37.18
N LYS A 62 -16.41 -6.55 -37.43
CA LYS A 62 -16.87 -6.18 -38.78
C LYS A 62 -16.43 -4.77 -39.21
N LYS A 63 -16.23 -3.86 -38.25
CA LYS A 63 -15.80 -2.47 -38.51
C LYS A 63 -14.92 -1.99 -37.36
N LEU A 64 -13.61 -2.15 -37.54
CA LEU A 64 -12.61 -1.79 -36.53
C LEU A 64 -12.35 -0.28 -36.55
N GLY A 65 -12.60 0.40 -35.43
CA GLY A 65 -12.20 1.77 -35.18
C GLY A 65 -10.77 1.82 -34.62
N ARG A 66 -9.98 2.79 -35.07
CA ARG A 66 -8.59 3.03 -34.65
C ARG A 66 -8.48 4.46 -34.18
N TYR A 67 -8.01 4.65 -32.95
CA TYR A 67 -7.86 5.96 -32.35
C TYR A 67 -6.48 6.09 -31.73
N ILE A 68 -5.77 7.17 -32.03
CA ILE A 68 -4.62 7.62 -31.25
C ILE A 68 -5.17 8.47 -30.11
N ILE A 69 -4.93 8.05 -28.88
CA ILE A 69 -5.44 8.72 -27.67
C ILE A 69 -4.43 9.78 -27.20
N SER A 70 -3.15 9.47 -27.26
CA SER A 70 -2.06 10.39 -26.94
C SER A 70 -0.80 10.02 -27.73
N TYR A 71 0.01 10.99 -28.12
CA TYR A 71 1.18 10.81 -28.98
C TYR A 71 2.32 11.75 -28.59
N HIS A 72 3.51 11.51 -29.16
CA HIS A 72 4.75 12.22 -28.81
C HIS A 72 5.20 11.99 -27.37
N LEU A 73 5.06 10.74 -26.92
CA LEU A 73 5.39 10.30 -25.56
C LEU A 73 6.74 9.58 -25.54
N THR A 74 7.42 9.67 -24.40
CA THR A 74 8.44 8.68 -24.01
C THR A 74 7.80 7.33 -23.73
N GLU A 75 8.61 6.27 -23.67
CA GLU A 75 8.09 4.94 -23.38
C GLU A 75 7.43 4.84 -22.01
N VAL A 76 8.01 5.49 -21.00
CA VAL A 76 7.51 5.50 -19.61
C VAL A 76 6.17 6.24 -19.53
N GLU A 77 6.05 7.39 -20.19
CA GLU A 77 4.79 8.14 -20.28
C GLU A 77 3.71 7.33 -20.99
N ALA A 78 4.03 6.69 -22.12
CA ALA A 78 3.10 5.84 -22.85
C ALA A 78 2.64 4.63 -22.02
N LEU A 79 3.55 4.04 -21.23
CA LEU A 79 3.24 2.93 -20.33
C LEU A 79 2.30 3.36 -19.19
N ALA A 80 2.56 4.52 -18.58
CA ALA A 80 1.73 5.09 -17.53
C ALA A 80 0.32 5.43 -18.07
N ALA A 81 0.25 6.08 -19.23
CA ALA A 81 -1.02 6.44 -19.88
C ALA A 81 -1.82 5.20 -20.32
N GLU A 82 -1.17 4.17 -20.89
CA GLU A 82 -1.81 2.89 -21.20
C GLU A 82 -2.43 2.25 -19.96
N SER A 83 -1.66 2.18 -18.87
CA SER A 83 -2.10 1.56 -17.62
C SER A 83 -3.30 2.32 -17.01
N ALA A 84 -3.24 3.65 -16.96
CA ALA A 84 -4.32 4.49 -16.47
C ALA A 84 -5.62 4.30 -17.27
N LEU A 85 -5.53 4.25 -18.61
CA LEU A 85 -6.70 4.06 -19.48
C LEU A 85 -7.31 2.65 -19.34
N ILE A 86 -6.48 1.62 -19.22
CA ILE A 86 -6.98 0.25 -18.98
C ILE A 86 -7.72 0.19 -17.63
N HIS A 87 -7.17 0.82 -16.58
CA HIS A 87 -7.82 0.90 -15.28
C HIS A 87 -9.13 1.69 -15.34
N PHE A 88 -9.17 2.83 -16.03
CA PHE A 88 -10.40 3.61 -16.22
C PHE A 88 -11.51 2.77 -16.88
N VAL A 89 -11.21 2.08 -17.98
CA VAL A 89 -12.21 1.26 -18.69
C VAL A 89 -12.71 0.10 -17.83
N LYS A 90 -11.85 -0.50 -17.02
CA LYS A 90 -12.22 -1.62 -16.16
C LYS A 90 -12.99 -1.17 -14.92
N SER A 91 -12.43 -0.24 -14.15
CA SER A 91 -12.93 0.16 -12.83
C SER A 91 -14.08 1.16 -12.93
N VAL A 92 -14.04 2.10 -13.89
CA VAL A 92 -15.07 3.16 -14.01
C VAL A 92 -16.17 2.77 -14.99
N LEU A 93 -15.82 2.26 -16.17
CA LEU A 93 -16.83 1.88 -17.17
C LEU A 93 -17.38 0.46 -16.99
N GLY A 94 -16.78 -0.36 -16.11
CA GLY A 94 -17.16 -1.76 -15.91
C GLY A 94 -16.97 -2.64 -17.17
N LYS A 95 -16.20 -2.19 -18.16
CA LYS A 95 -16.07 -2.86 -19.47
C LYS A 95 -14.90 -3.84 -19.46
N LYS A 96 -15.12 -5.04 -19.99
CA LYS A 96 -14.07 -6.08 -20.14
C LYS A 96 -13.22 -5.82 -21.40
N LEU A 97 -11.94 -5.48 -21.19
CA LEU A 97 -10.92 -5.39 -22.23
C LEU A 97 -10.33 -6.76 -22.60
N LYS A 98 -9.75 -6.87 -23.80
CA LYS A 98 -9.09 -8.10 -24.29
C LYS A 98 -7.58 -8.13 -24.08
N ASN A 99 -7.02 -7.11 -23.43
CA ASN A 99 -5.62 -7.07 -23.02
C ASN A 99 -5.25 -8.30 -22.17
N LYS A 100 -4.09 -8.91 -22.46
CA LYS A 100 -3.52 -10.00 -21.66
C LYS A 100 -3.12 -9.53 -20.25
N ILE A 101 -2.55 -8.32 -20.18
CA ILE A 101 -2.15 -7.65 -18.94
C ILE A 101 -3.18 -6.58 -18.59
N ALA A 102 -3.50 -6.44 -17.31
CA ALA A 102 -4.54 -5.55 -16.83
C ALA A 102 -4.16 -4.07 -16.74
N GLY A 103 -3.00 -3.69 -17.27
CA GLY A 103 -2.26 -2.47 -16.89
C GLY A 103 -1.01 -2.86 -16.11
N HIS A 104 -0.01 -1.97 -16.05
CA HIS A 104 1.14 -2.11 -15.16
C HIS A 104 0.89 -1.34 -13.86
N GLY A 105 1.30 -1.91 -12.72
CA GLY A 105 1.09 -1.35 -11.39
C GLY A 105 -0.26 -1.73 -10.74
N PRO A 106 -0.51 -1.27 -9.50
CA PRO A 106 -1.78 -1.52 -8.82
C PRO A 106 -2.95 -0.97 -9.63
N GLY A 107 -4.03 -1.75 -9.71
CA GLY A 107 -5.26 -1.43 -10.44
C GLY A 107 -5.90 -0.11 -10.01
N GLY A 108 -6.82 0.41 -10.84
CA GLY A 108 -7.71 1.48 -10.40
C GLY A 108 -8.54 1.00 -9.20
N ILE A 109 -8.43 1.73 -8.10
CA ILE A 109 -9.09 1.47 -6.80
C ILE A 109 -10.26 2.44 -6.62
N SER A 110 -11.31 2.06 -5.87
CA SER A 110 -12.39 3.00 -5.55
C SER A 110 -11.92 4.04 -4.52
N VAL A 111 -12.64 5.16 -4.39
CA VAL A 111 -12.29 6.18 -3.39
C VAL A 111 -12.42 5.58 -1.99
N GLU A 112 -13.45 4.77 -1.74
CA GLU A 112 -13.70 4.12 -0.46
C GLU A 112 -12.59 3.14 -0.10
N GLU A 113 -12.10 2.36 -1.07
CA GLU A 113 -10.99 1.42 -0.85
C GLU A 113 -9.65 2.16 -0.72
N LEU A 114 -9.46 3.26 -1.46
CA LEU A 114 -8.29 4.13 -1.30
C LEU A 114 -8.26 4.77 0.09
N ASP A 115 -9.41 5.26 0.57
CA ASP A 115 -9.57 5.85 1.90
C ASP A 115 -9.41 4.80 3.01
N ARG A 116 -9.94 3.59 2.83
CA ARG A 116 -9.65 2.46 3.73
C ARG A 116 -8.15 2.18 3.84
N ARG A 117 -7.44 2.21 2.71
CA ARG A 117 -6.01 1.89 2.64
C ARG A 117 -5.09 3.03 3.07
N PHE A 118 -5.48 4.29 2.83
CA PHE A 118 -4.59 5.45 2.96
C PHE A 118 -5.20 6.68 3.65
N GLY A 119 -6.48 6.62 4.04
CA GLY A 119 -7.23 7.68 4.73
C GLY A 119 -6.82 7.86 6.18
N PHE A 120 -5.51 8.01 6.44
CA PHE A 120 -4.98 8.19 7.77
C PHE A 120 -5.25 9.63 8.25
N SER A 121 -5.86 9.75 9.42
CA SER A 121 -6.00 11.03 10.11
C SER A 121 -4.94 11.19 11.19
N SER A 122 -4.39 12.40 11.32
CA SER A 122 -3.39 12.69 12.35
C SER A 122 -4.00 12.55 13.74
N LEU A 123 -3.34 11.80 14.61
CA LEU A 123 -3.63 11.73 16.03
C LEU A 123 -2.45 12.31 16.82
N PRO A 124 -2.63 13.43 17.53
CA PRO A 124 -1.61 13.99 18.42
C PRO A 124 -1.17 12.97 19.47
N LEU A 125 0.13 12.89 19.75
CA LEU A 125 0.66 11.84 20.63
C LEU A 125 0.15 12.01 22.08
N ASN A 126 -0.16 13.24 22.46
CA ASN A 126 -0.76 13.58 23.75
C ASN A 126 -2.24 13.17 23.87
N GLU A 127 -2.93 12.74 22.82
CA GLU A 127 -4.29 12.19 22.92
C GLU A 127 -4.28 10.69 23.22
N ILE A 128 -3.13 10.04 23.04
CA ILE A 128 -2.94 8.61 23.29
C ILE A 128 -2.61 8.41 24.77
N ASN A 129 -3.47 7.67 25.47
CA ASN A 129 -3.25 7.29 26.87
C ASN A 129 -3.47 5.78 27.03
N PRO A 130 -2.48 4.95 26.66
CA PRO A 130 -2.62 3.52 26.75
C PRO A 130 -2.53 3.07 28.21
N ASP A 131 -3.20 1.98 28.54
CA ASP A 131 -3.13 1.35 29.87
C ASP A 131 -1.87 0.48 30.07
N GLY A 132 -0.91 0.56 29.14
CA GLY A 132 0.38 -0.12 29.18
C GLY A 132 1.37 0.45 28.17
N LEU A 133 2.62 0.00 28.22
CA LEU A 133 3.66 0.47 27.29
C LEU A 133 3.37 -0.02 25.87
N ILE A 134 3.37 0.89 24.90
CA ILE A 134 3.34 0.56 23.48
C ILE A 134 4.76 0.61 22.92
N LEU A 135 5.19 -0.48 22.30
CA LEU A 135 6.37 -0.54 21.44
C LEU A 135 5.94 -0.23 19.99
N ALA A 136 6.39 0.88 19.43
CA ALA A 136 6.15 1.22 18.03
C ALA A 136 7.35 0.81 17.18
N VAL A 137 7.12 0.10 16.07
CA VAL A 137 8.18 -0.46 15.22
C VAL A 137 8.02 -0.06 13.76
N LYS A 138 9.13 0.16 13.06
CA LYS A 138 9.09 0.59 11.65
C LYS A 138 8.85 -0.59 10.71
N ILE A 139 7.89 -0.43 9.80
CA ILE A 139 7.61 -1.37 8.70
C ILE A 139 7.44 -0.55 7.42
N HIS A 140 8.50 -0.51 6.60
CA HIS A 140 8.58 0.40 5.44
C HIS A 140 7.76 -0.07 4.23
N ASP A 141 7.52 -1.36 4.13
CA ASP A 141 6.88 -2.07 3.03
C ASP A 141 5.52 -2.65 3.45
N ALA A 142 4.94 -2.13 4.53
CA ALA A 142 3.75 -2.70 5.18
C ALA A 142 2.56 -2.96 4.23
N PHE A 143 2.37 -2.13 3.21
CA PHE A 143 1.27 -2.25 2.25
C PHE A 143 1.49 -3.30 1.16
N ASP A 144 2.69 -3.88 1.09
CA ASP A 144 3.07 -4.96 0.18
C ASP A 144 3.09 -6.33 0.90
N LEU A 145 2.91 -6.35 2.23
CA LEU A 145 2.92 -7.55 3.06
C LEU A 145 1.56 -8.25 3.10
N ASP A 146 1.57 -9.56 3.29
CA ASP A 146 0.40 -10.35 3.65
C ASP A 146 -0.11 -9.93 5.04
N THR A 147 -1.44 -9.93 5.20
CA THR A 147 -2.16 -9.56 6.41
C THR A 147 -2.85 -10.75 7.07
N ASN A 148 -2.59 -11.99 6.62
CA ASN A 148 -3.09 -13.19 7.27
C ASN A 148 -2.52 -13.32 8.70
N GLU A 149 -3.41 -13.42 9.67
CA GLU A 149 -3.07 -13.53 11.10
C GLU A 149 -3.31 -14.93 11.68
N GLU A 150 -3.72 -15.91 10.86
CA GLU A 150 -4.05 -17.30 11.28
C GLU A 150 -2.87 -18.07 11.87
N LEU A 151 -1.64 -17.69 11.50
CA LEU A 151 -0.42 -18.33 11.97
C LEU A 151 0.21 -17.56 13.13
N ASP A 152 0.79 -18.31 14.05
CA ASP A 152 1.69 -17.79 15.06
C ASP A 152 3.14 -17.98 14.62
N TYR A 153 3.93 -16.94 14.87
CA TYR A 153 5.28 -16.84 14.35
C TYR A 153 6.29 -16.82 15.51
N HIS A 154 7.13 -17.84 15.52
CA HIS A 154 8.32 -18.05 16.33
C HIS A 154 9.59 -17.69 15.54
N PHE A 155 10.74 -17.77 16.19
CA PHE A 155 12.04 -17.52 15.56
C PHE A 155 12.37 -18.50 14.42
N ASP A 156 11.86 -19.73 14.48
CA ASP A 156 12.14 -20.82 13.54
C ASP A 156 11.22 -20.81 12.29
N ASN A 157 10.02 -20.25 12.39
CA ASN A 157 9.03 -20.20 11.31
C ASN A 157 8.69 -18.75 10.87
N ARG A 158 9.61 -17.80 11.10
CA ARG A 158 9.45 -16.39 10.70
C ARG A 158 9.09 -16.27 9.22
N ASP A 159 8.04 -15.50 8.97
CA ASP A 159 7.69 -15.04 7.63
C ASP A 159 8.03 -13.55 7.47
N ASP A 160 8.90 -13.21 6.51
CA ASP A 160 9.26 -11.82 6.23
C ASP A 160 8.30 -11.11 5.28
N ALA A 161 7.41 -11.86 4.62
CA ALA A 161 6.37 -11.33 3.75
C ALA A 161 5.05 -11.06 4.49
N ASN A 162 4.98 -11.30 5.81
CA ASN A 162 3.76 -11.15 6.61
C ASN A 162 3.85 -10.02 7.65
N LEU A 163 2.80 -9.19 7.74
CA LEU A 163 2.75 -8.01 8.60
C LEU A 163 2.75 -8.35 10.10
N LYS A 164 2.02 -9.39 10.55
CA LYS A 164 2.00 -9.86 11.94
C LYS A 164 3.40 -10.30 12.38
N SER A 165 4.02 -11.18 11.60
CA SER A 165 5.39 -11.68 11.84
C SER A 165 6.41 -10.54 11.94
N ARG A 166 6.33 -9.55 11.04
CA ARG A 166 7.22 -8.38 11.01
C ARG A 166 6.97 -7.42 12.18
N THR A 167 5.72 -7.26 12.62
CA THR A 167 5.36 -6.38 13.74
C THR A 167 5.86 -6.94 15.07
N LEU A 168 5.69 -8.24 15.30
CA LEU A 168 5.98 -8.88 16.58
C LEU A 168 7.46 -9.28 16.75
N GLY A 169 8.20 -9.43 15.65
CA GLY A 169 9.37 -10.28 15.61
C GLY A 169 10.74 -9.60 15.64
N ASN A 170 11.64 -10.21 16.41
CA ASN A 170 13.11 -10.11 16.36
C ASN A 170 13.72 -8.77 16.80
N TRP A 171 13.01 -8.04 17.65
CA TRP A 171 13.40 -6.72 18.15
C TRP A 171 14.53 -6.78 19.18
N TRP A 172 15.53 -5.93 19.01
CA TRP A 172 16.53 -5.70 20.06
C TRP A 172 15.96 -4.80 21.15
N LEU A 173 15.72 -5.37 22.33
CA LEU A 173 15.19 -4.68 23.50
C LEU A 173 16.05 -4.99 24.73
N ASN A 174 16.00 -4.12 25.73
CA ASN A 174 16.49 -4.49 27.05
C ASN A 174 15.38 -5.28 27.79
N LYS A 175 15.79 -6.06 28.79
CA LYS A 175 14.89 -6.96 29.53
C LYS A 175 13.73 -6.20 30.21
N ASP A 176 14.03 -5.05 30.82
CA ASP A 176 13.05 -4.23 31.55
C ASP A 176 11.97 -3.65 30.63
N ALA A 177 12.35 -3.15 29.46
CA ALA A 177 11.39 -2.65 28.48
C ALA A 177 10.55 -3.79 27.93
N ALA A 178 11.19 -4.90 27.51
CA ALA A 178 10.48 -6.05 26.95
C ALA A 178 9.41 -6.62 27.89
N SER A 179 9.70 -6.71 29.19
CA SER A 179 8.73 -7.20 30.19
C SER A 179 7.57 -6.24 30.47
N LYS A 180 7.67 -4.98 30.05
CA LYS A 180 6.64 -3.95 30.27
C LYS A 180 5.79 -3.68 29.02
N VAL A 181 6.23 -4.15 27.84
CA VAL A 181 5.48 -3.97 26.59
C VAL A 181 4.14 -4.69 26.73
N LYS A 182 3.06 -3.91 26.68
CA LYS A 182 1.69 -4.43 26.63
C LYS A 182 1.16 -4.49 25.20
N TYR A 183 1.58 -3.56 24.35
CA TYR A 183 1.18 -3.53 22.95
C TYR A 183 2.37 -3.32 22.02
N VAL A 184 2.32 -3.90 20.83
CA VAL A 184 3.26 -3.62 19.74
C VAL A 184 2.49 -3.07 18.55
N ILE A 185 2.91 -1.93 18.01
CA ILE A 185 2.30 -1.33 16.81
C ILE A 185 3.29 -1.26 15.66
N GLY A 186 2.85 -1.66 14.47
CA GLY A 186 3.58 -1.47 13.22
C GLY A 186 3.31 -0.07 12.67
N VAL A 187 4.37 0.63 12.28
CA VAL A 187 4.32 2.01 11.80
C VAL A 187 5.00 2.14 10.45
N HIS A 188 4.24 2.63 9.46
CA HIS A 188 4.76 2.96 8.14
C HIS A 188 5.23 4.42 8.10
N THR A 189 6.54 4.61 8.26
CA THR A 189 7.16 5.94 8.36
C THR A 189 7.04 6.81 7.09
N GLY A 190 6.86 6.20 5.91
CA GLY A 190 6.67 6.92 4.65
C GLY A 190 5.30 7.62 4.52
N LEU A 191 4.36 7.36 5.44
CA LEU A 191 3.03 7.96 5.46
C LEU A 191 2.77 8.65 6.81
N GLN A 192 3.64 9.58 7.19
CA GLN A 192 3.53 10.35 8.45
C GLN A 192 3.38 9.47 9.71
N ASN A 193 4.08 8.33 9.74
CA ASN A 193 3.92 7.31 10.78
C ASN A 193 2.50 6.75 10.88
N ALA A 194 1.91 6.35 9.74
CA ALA A 194 0.66 5.60 9.70
C ALA A 194 0.77 4.32 10.53
N VAL A 195 -0.19 4.09 11.42
CA VAL A 195 -0.28 2.84 12.19
C VAL A 195 -0.95 1.79 11.32
N VAL A 196 -0.23 0.73 11.01
CA VAL A 196 -0.66 -0.31 10.05
C VAL A 196 -1.05 -1.62 10.72
N SER A 197 -0.61 -1.83 11.97
CA SER A 197 -0.95 -3.01 12.77
C SER A 197 -0.81 -2.69 14.26
N ALA A 198 -1.55 -3.41 15.10
CA ALA A 198 -1.40 -3.33 16.55
C ALA A 198 -1.69 -4.69 17.19
N TYR A 199 -0.91 -5.12 18.19
CA TYR A 199 -1.15 -6.40 18.87
C TYR A 199 -0.98 -6.22 20.37
N GLU A 200 -1.86 -6.86 21.15
CA GLU A 200 -1.70 -7.00 22.59
C GLU A 200 -0.80 -8.21 22.88
N VAL A 201 0.22 -7.99 23.70
CA VAL A 201 1.24 -8.99 23.99
C VAL A 201 0.77 -9.92 25.10
N ASP A 202 0.77 -11.23 24.84
CA ASP A 202 0.51 -12.26 25.86
C ASP A 202 1.79 -12.92 26.39
N GLY A 203 2.90 -12.77 25.68
CA GLY A 203 4.17 -13.41 25.99
C GLY A 203 5.27 -13.03 25.01
N PHE A 204 6.46 -13.55 25.26
CA PHE A 204 7.58 -13.39 24.33
C PHE A 204 8.57 -14.55 24.48
N GLU A 205 9.32 -14.79 23.41
CA GLU A 205 10.49 -15.65 23.39
C GLU A 205 11.77 -14.84 23.15
N THR A 206 12.90 -15.43 23.52
CA THR A 206 14.20 -14.74 23.42
C THR A 206 15.22 -15.57 22.66
N MET A 207 16.05 -14.89 21.87
CA MET A 207 17.21 -15.47 21.20
C MET A 207 18.43 -14.57 21.41
N ILE A 208 19.62 -15.15 21.56
CA ILE A 208 20.87 -14.38 21.53
C ILE A 208 21.25 -14.17 20.07
N GLY A 209 21.30 -12.92 19.63
CA GLY A 209 21.84 -12.53 18.33
C GLY A 209 23.11 -11.70 18.48
N GLU A 210 23.85 -11.55 17.39
CA GLU A 210 25.02 -10.67 17.36
C GLU A 210 24.64 -9.28 16.82
N SER A 211 25.16 -8.25 17.47
CA SER A 211 25.13 -6.90 16.93
C SER A 211 26.16 -6.73 15.80
N LYS A 212 26.07 -5.64 15.04
CA LYS A 212 27.05 -5.31 13.98
C LYS A 212 28.50 -5.22 14.49
N ASN A 213 28.70 -5.06 15.80
CA ASN A 213 30.01 -4.97 16.44
C ASN A 213 30.40 -6.27 17.16
N GLY A 214 29.73 -7.40 16.88
CA GLY A 214 30.02 -8.71 17.48
C GLY A 214 29.61 -8.87 18.95
N ARG A 215 28.95 -7.86 19.55
CA ARG A 215 28.45 -7.98 20.93
C ARG A 215 27.15 -8.78 20.95
N PRO A 216 27.00 -9.77 21.86
CA PRO A 216 25.74 -10.50 22.01
C PRO A 216 24.64 -9.55 22.50
N GLN A 217 23.47 -9.65 21.88
CA GLN A 217 22.27 -8.90 22.24
C GLN A 217 21.06 -9.84 22.22
N THR A 218 20.20 -9.69 23.22
CA THR A 218 18.94 -10.44 23.28
C THR A 218 17.94 -9.83 22.28
N ARG A 219 17.42 -10.70 21.40
CA ARG A 219 16.27 -10.42 20.55
C ARG A 219 15.02 -10.94 21.24
N TYR A 220 13.95 -10.16 21.12
CA TYR A 220 12.63 -10.49 21.63
C TYR A 220 11.69 -10.63 20.45
N ARG A 221 10.90 -11.69 20.47
CA ARG A 221 9.77 -11.90 19.57
C ARG A 221 8.54 -12.09 20.44
N PHE A 222 7.54 -11.26 20.20
CA PHE A 222 6.32 -11.24 20.99
C PHE A 222 5.30 -12.24 20.45
N HIS A 223 4.48 -12.77 21.35
CA HIS A 223 3.34 -13.62 21.04
C HIS A 223 2.04 -12.85 21.32
N THR A 224 0.99 -13.22 20.61
CA THR A 224 -0.33 -12.60 20.69
C THR A 224 -1.41 -13.58 20.28
N ILE A 225 -2.49 -13.62 21.04
CA ILE A 225 -3.78 -14.21 20.68
C ILE A 225 -4.78 -13.16 20.14
N SER A 226 -4.39 -11.88 20.16
CA SER A 226 -5.22 -10.76 19.69
C SER A 226 -5.14 -10.57 18.18
N HIS A 227 -6.22 -10.02 17.61
CA HIS A 227 -6.30 -9.61 16.21
C HIS A 227 -6.00 -8.12 16.05
N SER A 228 -5.36 -7.74 14.94
CA SER A 228 -4.86 -6.38 14.78
C SER A 228 -5.97 -5.33 14.76
N GLU A 229 -7.08 -5.61 14.09
CA GLU A 229 -8.21 -4.70 13.99
C GLU A 229 -8.82 -4.36 15.36
N ASP A 230 -8.96 -5.36 16.23
CA ASP A 230 -9.52 -5.20 17.57
C ASP A 230 -8.64 -4.31 18.45
N VAL A 231 -7.32 -4.51 18.38
CA VAL A 231 -6.36 -3.74 19.18
C VAL A 231 -6.23 -2.31 18.64
N LEU A 232 -6.25 -2.12 17.31
CA LEU A 232 -6.30 -0.80 16.69
C LEU A 232 -7.54 -0.02 17.14
N ALA A 233 -8.71 -0.65 17.15
CA ALA A 233 -9.95 -0.04 17.62
C ALA A 233 -9.88 0.28 19.12
N LYS A 234 -9.42 -0.68 19.96
CA LYS A 234 -9.24 -0.51 21.41
C LYS A 234 -8.34 0.67 21.76
N LEU A 235 -7.26 0.87 21.00
CA LEU A 235 -6.31 1.96 21.21
C LEU A 235 -6.72 3.28 20.52
N GLY A 236 -7.81 3.28 19.74
CA GLY A 236 -8.21 4.44 18.94
C GLY A 236 -7.23 4.79 17.80
N LEU A 237 -6.46 3.80 17.34
CA LEU A 237 -5.41 3.94 16.32
C LEU A 237 -5.85 3.49 14.92
N GLN A 238 -7.08 3.01 14.76
CA GLN A 238 -7.65 2.65 13.46
C GLN A 238 -7.61 3.86 12.50
N GLN A 239 -6.97 3.67 11.34
CA GLN A 239 -6.76 4.73 10.34
C GLN A 239 -6.16 6.02 10.94
N LYS A 240 -5.23 5.87 11.90
CA LYS A 240 -4.48 6.99 12.46
C LYS A 240 -3.02 6.99 12.02
N CYS A 241 -2.46 8.18 11.88
CA CYS A 241 -1.02 8.37 11.80
C CYS A 241 -0.54 9.18 13.01
N LEU A 242 0.74 9.01 13.36
CA LEU A 242 1.35 9.62 14.54
C LEU A 242 2.52 10.54 14.13
N PRO A 243 2.27 11.71 13.54
CA PRO A 243 3.33 12.55 12.99
C PRO A 243 4.39 12.99 14.02
N GLU A 244 3.97 13.12 15.28
CA GLU A 244 4.82 13.53 16.40
C GLU A 244 5.67 12.40 16.98
N LEU A 245 5.41 11.14 16.61
CA LEU A 245 6.16 9.99 17.11
C LEU A 245 7.59 10.01 16.56
N LYS A 246 8.56 10.21 17.46
CA LYS A 246 9.98 10.28 17.10
C LYS A 246 10.67 8.93 17.33
N PHE A 247 11.23 8.40 16.26
CA PHE A 247 12.19 7.30 16.32
C PHE A 247 13.60 7.86 16.56
N ALA A 248 14.41 7.17 17.37
CA ALA A 248 15.82 7.54 17.55
C ALA A 248 16.56 7.57 16.19
N SER A 249 17.68 8.30 16.10
CA SER A 249 18.48 8.36 14.87
C SER A 249 18.92 6.95 14.45
N ARG A 250 18.53 6.53 13.24
CA ARG A 250 18.67 5.14 12.72
C ARG A 250 17.96 4.06 13.56
N GLY A 251 17.10 4.46 14.49
CA GLY A 251 16.31 3.57 15.32
C GLY A 251 15.13 2.97 14.57
N GLU A 252 14.90 1.68 14.78
CA GLU A 252 13.80 0.91 14.20
C GLU A 252 12.55 0.88 15.09
N LYS A 253 12.66 1.43 16.31
CA LYS A 253 11.61 1.41 17.34
C LYS A 253 11.50 2.73 18.12
N ALA A 254 10.32 2.96 18.67
CA ALA A 254 9.97 4.04 19.60
C ALA A 254 9.03 3.51 20.69
N TYR A 255 8.78 4.31 21.72
CA TYR A 255 7.91 3.91 22.83
C TYR A 255 6.86 4.99 23.09
N ILE A 256 5.62 4.56 23.35
CA ILE A 256 4.53 5.41 23.83
C ILE A 256 4.16 4.92 25.22
N ARG A 257 4.21 5.80 26.21
CA ARG A 257 4.00 5.46 27.62
C ARG A 257 2.61 5.90 28.07
N PRO A 258 2.00 5.21 29.04
CA PRO A 258 0.86 5.73 29.77
C PRO A 258 1.19 7.10 30.36
N LYS A 259 0.21 8.01 30.37
CA LYS A 259 0.37 9.31 31.04
C LYS A 259 0.44 9.08 32.55
N THR A 260 1.35 9.77 33.22
CA THR A 260 1.37 9.84 34.68
C THR A 260 0.19 10.69 35.18
N GLU A 261 -0.27 10.47 36.41
CA GLU A 261 -1.39 11.20 37.03
C GLU A 261 -1.20 12.74 36.94
N THR A 262 0.05 13.21 37.01
CA THR A 262 0.41 14.64 36.93
C THR A 262 0.23 15.26 35.54
N GLU A 263 0.32 14.46 34.47
CA GLU A 263 0.07 14.91 33.09
C GLU A 263 -1.42 14.91 32.73
N GLN A 264 -2.24 14.15 33.46
CA GLN A 264 -3.70 14.09 33.27
C GLN A 264 -4.40 15.35 33.82
N GLU A 265 -3.96 15.88 34.96
CA GLU A 265 -4.50 17.11 35.56
C GLU A 265 -4.21 18.39 34.75
N ASN A 266 -3.06 18.42 34.05
CA ASN A 266 -2.64 19.58 33.27
C ASN A 266 -3.43 19.76 31.96
N ILE A 267 -4.13 18.72 31.49
CA ILE A 267 -5.03 18.77 30.32
C ILE A 267 -6.41 19.32 30.72
N GLN A 268 -6.88 19.00 31.94
CA GLN A 268 -8.16 19.47 32.48
C GLN A 268 -8.15 20.96 32.88
N THR A 269 -6.98 21.56 33.09
CA THR A 269 -6.84 22.93 33.59
C THR A 269 -6.54 23.98 32.51
N THR A 270 -6.53 23.61 31.22
CA THR A 270 -6.45 24.62 30.14
C THR A 270 -7.71 25.50 30.15
N PRO A 271 -7.63 26.81 30.45
CA PRO A 271 -8.82 27.65 30.51
C PRO A 271 -9.37 27.88 29.11
N SER A 272 -10.71 27.80 28.96
CA SER A 272 -11.40 28.17 27.73
C SER A 272 -10.98 29.55 27.24
N PRO A 273 -10.82 29.75 25.92
CA PRO A 273 -10.40 31.04 25.37
C PRO A 273 -11.40 32.13 25.76
N LYS A 274 -10.89 33.17 26.44
CA LYS A 274 -11.67 34.37 26.79
C LYS A 274 -12.12 35.05 25.49
N ILE A 275 -13.43 35.02 25.25
CA ILE A 275 -14.09 35.82 24.22
C ILE A 275 -13.83 37.30 24.54
N LYS A 276 -12.95 37.94 23.76
CA LYS A 276 -12.83 39.40 23.76
C LYS A 276 -14.08 39.96 23.10
N LYS A 277 -14.95 40.60 23.89
CA LYS A 277 -15.98 41.49 23.35
C LYS A 277 -15.28 42.67 22.67
N GLU A 278 -15.50 42.80 21.38
CA GLU A 278 -15.08 43.91 20.55
C GLU A 278 -15.92 45.14 20.96
N ASN A 279 -15.27 46.17 21.52
CA ASN A 279 -15.91 47.46 21.76
C ASN A 279 -16.01 48.18 20.41
N LYS A 280 -17.25 48.42 19.96
CA LYS A 280 -17.52 49.40 18.90
C LYS A 280 -17.32 50.81 19.46
N SER A 281 -16.44 51.55 18.81
CA SER A 281 -16.40 53.02 18.79
C SER A 281 -16.03 53.45 17.39
#